data_AF-A0A9P6P5X3-F1
#
_entry.id   AF-A0A9P6P5X3-F1
#
_cell.length_a   1.000
_cell.length_b   1.000
_cell.length_c   1.000
_cell.angle_alpha   90.00
_cell.angle_beta   90.00
_cell.angle_gamma   90.00
#
_symmetry.space_group_name_H-M   'P 1'
#
loop_
_entity.id
_entity.type
_entity.pdbx_description
1 polymer ?
#
loop_
_entity_poly.entity_id
_entity_poly.type
_entity_poly.pdbx_seq_one_letter_code
_entity_poly.pdbx_strand_id
1 'polypeptide(L)'
;MKCHLCSNWIEIHTDPKNAEYVVVSGARKKVEEWEPEDSEAIRLKDDDTKEKLETDAMFRLEHGIKDKKAFDETVPVLTQIQQLNESQWKDPYARSQELRRKFRVAKKKDKAIEQETERLRDKNSLHIALLPESPRDAVEARLVEYTDPALVNVDHRKLEKTVSPLFGQIPKNTCGDDLGTRASLRTRLKIDPFLKNAGFSKTNEQQSDETKSQRSDNVAVRPVKKRRQDKDETVSSSLVNYTDSDSE
;
A
#
# COMPACT_ATOMS: atom_id res chain seq x y z
N MET A 1 21.27 -37.44 33.60
CA MET A 1 19.99 -38.08 33.19
C MET A 1 19.96 -38.28 31.68
N LYS A 2 19.25 -39.27 31.13
CA LYS A 2 19.19 -39.52 29.67
C LYS A 2 17.98 -38.83 29.04
N CYS A 3 18.14 -38.29 27.83
CA CYS A 3 17.00 -37.77 27.07
C CYS A 3 16.08 -38.90 26.60
N HIS A 4 14.76 -38.67 26.55
CA HIS A 4 13.79 -39.68 26.12
C HIS A 4 13.73 -39.84 24.59
N LEU A 5 14.14 -38.83 23.81
CA LEU A 5 14.15 -38.85 22.34
C LEU A 5 15.54 -39.17 21.75
N CYS A 6 16.64 -38.89 22.45
CA CYS A 6 17.98 -39.11 21.94
C CYS A 6 18.89 -39.84 22.94
N SER A 7 19.98 -40.43 22.47
CA SER A 7 20.93 -41.20 23.28
C SER A 7 21.87 -40.36 24.14
N ASN A 8 21.76 -39.02 24.11
CA ASN A 8 22.64 -38.11 24.84
C ASN A 8 22.32 -38.06 26.34
N TRP A 9 23.38 -37.84 27.13
CA TRP A 9 23.31 -37.61 28.57
C TRP A 9 23.22 -36.10 28.86
N ILE A 10 22.42 -35.77 29.87
CA ILE A 10 22.25 -34.43 30.42
C ILE A 10 22.89 -34.40 31.81
N GLU A 11 23.85 -33.52 32.01
CA GLU A 11 24.54 -33.31 33.30
C GLU A 11 23.99 -32.07 33.98
N ILE A 12 23.52 -32.24 35.21
CA ILE A 12 22.96 -31.17 36.04
C ILE A 12 23.75 -31.14 37.34
N HIS A 13 24.29 -29.98 37.68
CA HIS A 13 25.00 -29.73 38.92
C HIS A 13 24.13 -28.85 39.84
N THR A 14 24.27 -29.06 41.14
CA THR A 14 23.60 -28.24 42.16
C THR A 14 24.57 -27.15 42.60
N ASP A 15 24.16 -25.89 42.47
CA ASP A 15 24.91 -24.74 42.94
C ASP A 15 24.39 -24.30 44.32
N PRO A 16 25.10 -24.64 45.42
CA PRO A 16 24.61 -24.37 46.78
C PRO A 16 24.59 -22.87 47.11
N LYS A 17 25.34 -22.05 46.37
CA LYS A 17 25.42 -20.60 46.61
C LYS A 17 24.14 -19.86 46.20
N ASN A 18 23.55 -20.26 45.08
CA ASN A 18 22.37 -19.62 44.51
C ASN A 18 21.09 -20.46 44.73
N ALA A 19 21.21 -21.64 45.34
CA ALA A 19 20.14 -22.62 45.50
C ALA A 19 19.49 -23.01 44.15
N GLU A 20 20.30 -23.12 43.10
CA GLU A 20 19.86 -23.40 41.73
C GLU A 20 20.48 -24.67 41.17
N TYR A 21 19.83 -25.25 40.16
CA TYR A 21 20.37 -26.34 39.36
C TYR A 21 20.88 -25.80 38.03
N VAL A 22 22.17 -26.04 37.74
CA VAL A 22 22.82 -25.60 36.50
C VAL A 22 23.03 -26.78 35.57
N VAL A 23 22.55 -26.63 34.34
CA VAL A 23 22.76 -27.61 33.27
C VAL A 23 24.15 -27.38 32.69
N VAL A 24 25.05 -28.35 32.84
CA VAL A 24 26.44 -28.26 32.37
C VAL A 24 26.57 -28.82 30.95
N SER A 25 25.85 -29.89 30.64
CA SER A 25 25.91 -30.50 29.31
C SER A 25 24.60 -31.15 28.90
N GLY A 26 24.37 -31.25 27.59
CA GLY A 26 23.28 -32.05 27.00
C GLY A 26 21.90 -31.40 26.94
N ALA A 27 21.67 -30.28 27.61
CA ALA A 27 20.42 -29.51 27.52
C ALA A 27 20.66 -28.01 27.71
N ARG A 28 19.61 -27.20 27.49
CA ARG A 28 19.59 -25.75 27.78
C ARG A 28 18.41 -25.46 28.70
N LYS A 29 18.62 -24.57 29.68
CA LYS A 29 17.54 -24.06 30.55
C LYS A 29 16.59 -23.23 29.69
N LYS A 30 15.28 -23.51 29.76
CA LYS A 30 14.26 -22.63 29.20
C LYS A 30 14.15 -21.42 30.13
N VAL A 31 14.42 -20.22 29.64
CA VAL A 31 14.29 -18.99 30.42
C VAL A 31 12.84 -18.53 30.30
N GLU A 32 12.07 -18.73 31.38
CA GLU A 32 10.75 -18.14 31.60
C GLU A 32 10.87 -17.11 32.74
N GLU A 33 11.91 -16.27 32.67
CA GLU A 33 11.97 -15.08 33.51
C GLU A 33 10.97 -14.09 32.93
N TRP A 34 9.78 -14.05 33.53
CA TRP A 34 8.80 -13.02 33.22
C TRP A 34 9.31 -11.72 33.82
N GLU A 35 9.89 -10.88 32.98
CA GLU A 35 10.07 -9.49 33.38
C GLU A 35 8.68 -8.86 33.57
N PRO A 36 8.47 -8.09 34.64
CA PRO A 36 7.22 -7.35 34.84
C PRO A 36 6.99 -6.30 33.74
N GLU A 37 7.94 -6.13 32.81
CA GLU A 37 7.80 -5.33 31.60
C GLU A 37 6.93 -6.03 30.53
N ASP A 38 7.02 -7.36 30.44
CA ASP A 38 6.33 -8.19 29.44
C ASP A 38 4.94 -8.62 29.88
N SER A 39 4.65 -8.53 31.18
CA SER A 39 3.30 -8.67 31.72
C SER A 39 2.65 -7.30 31.73
N GLU A 40 1.46 -7.13 31.17
CA GLU A 40 0.64 -5.90 31.25
C GLU A 40 0.24 -5.51 32.71
N ALA A 41 0.88 -6.12 33.70
CA ALA A 41 0.75 -5.80 35.11
C ALA A 41 1.35 -4.42 35.40
N ILE A 42 0.65 -3.67 36.24
CA ILE A 42 1.12 -2.36 36.72
C ILE A 42 2.41 -2.60 37.51
N ARG A 43 3.53 -2.05 37.02
CA ARG A 43 4.80 -2.10 37.75
C ARG A 43 4.60 -1.51 39.14
N LEU A 44 4.93 -2.27 40.18
CA LEU A 44 5.06 -1.70 41.50
C LEU A 44 6.20 -0.68 41.44
N LYS A 45 5.98 0.49 42.05
CA LYS A 45 6.99 1.56 42.12
C LYS A 45 8.32 1.01 42.67
N ASP A 46 9.46 1.56 42.24
CA ASP A 46 10.78 1.16 42.74
C ASP A 46 10.81 1.25 44.28
N ASP A 47 11.49 0.33 44.95
CA ASP A 47 11.47 0.26 46.42
C ASP A 47 11.97 1.57 47.06
N ASP A 48 13.00 2.21 46.47
CA ASP A 48 13.46 3.56 46.87
C ASP A 48 12.36 4.63 46.80
N THR A 49 11.48 4.55 45.80
CA THR A 49 10.38 5.51 45.64
C THR A 49 9.24 5.21 46.60
N LYS A 50 8.99 3.94 46.93
CA LYS A 50 8.03 3.56 47.97
C LYS A 50 8.50 4.07 49.33
N GLU A 51 9.76 3.83 49.70
CA GLU A 51 10.34 4.32 50.94
C GLU A 51 10.23 5.85 51.04
N LYS A 52 10.52 6.59 49.96
CA LYS A 52 10.36 8.06 49.94
C LYS A 52 8.92 8.52 50.07
N LEU A 53 7.96 7.79 49.49
CA LEU A 53 6.52 8.09 49.63
C LEU A 53 6.02 7.87 51.07
N GLU A 54 6.63 6.94 51.80
CA GLU A 54 6.28 6.62 53.19
C GLU A 54 6.98 7.55 54.20
N THR A 55 8.26 7.86 53.95
CA THR A 55 9.10 8.63 54.87
C THR A 55 8.96 10.15 54.70
N ASP A 56 8.81 10.65 53.47
CA ASP A 56 8.73 12.09 53.19
C ASP A 56 7.30 12.52 52.80
N ALA A 57 6.70 13.30 53.70
CA ALA A 57 5.37 13.86 53.51
C ALA A 57 5.29 14.86 52.33
N MET A 58 6.34 15.63 52.06
CA MET A 58 6.35 16.60 50.95
C MET A 58 6.44 15.90 49.61
N PHE A 59 7.33 14.91 49.50
CA PHE A 59 7.47 14.07 48.29
C PHE A 59 6.15 13.37 47.92
N ARG A 60 5.42 12.84 48.92
CA ARG A 60 4.10 12.22 48.71
C ARG A 60 3.07 13.20 48.17
N LEU A 61 3.04 14.44 48.67
CA LEU A 61 2.12 15.47 48.20
C LEU A 61 2.42 15.87 46.76
N GLU A 62 3.69 16.07 46.40
CA GLU A 62 4.08 16.40 45.03
C GLU A 62 3.73 15.28 44.04
N HIS A 63 3.97 14.02 44.41
CA HIS A 63 3.57 12.88 43.60
C HIS A 63 2.05 12.81 43.44
N GLY A 64 1.30 13.01 44.52
CA GLY A 64 -0.16 13.05 44.44
C GLY A 64 -0.69 14.17 43.53
N ILE A 65 -0.02 15.33 43.47
CA ILE A 65 -0.39 16.41 42.54
C ILE A 65 -0.04 16.03 41.09
N LYS A 66 1.12 15.41 40.86
CA LYS A 66 1.53 14.94 39.52
C LYS A 66 0.56 13.88 39.00
N ASP A 67 0.17 12.92 39.83
CA ASP A 67 -0.77 11.86 39.48
C ASP A 67 -2.15 12.44 39.11
N LYS A 68 -2.63 13.43 39.88
CA LYS A 68 -3.87 14.15 39.56
C LYS A 68 -3.79 14.91 38.24
N LYS A 69 -2.68 15.60 37.96
CA LYS A 69 -2.49 16.29 36.68
C LYS A 69 -2.50 15.31 35.50
N ALA A 70 -1.79 14.19 35.61
CA ALA A 70 -1.81 13.15 34.59
C ALA A 70 -3.22 12.57 34.38
N PHE A 71 -3.98 12.38 35.47
CA PHE A 71 -5.38 12.00 35.39
C PHE A 71 -6.22 13.06 34.63
N ASP A 72 -6.14 14.32 35.03
CA ASP A 72 -6.90 15.41 34.41
C ASP A 72 -6.55 15.61 32.92
N GLU A 73 -5.30 15.36 32.54
CA GLU A 73 -4.82 15.40 31.15
C GLU A 73 -5.32 14.21 30.31
N THR A 74 -5.47 13.03 30.92
CA THR A 74 -5.89 11.80 30.21
C THR A 74 -7.40 11.66 30.06
N VAL A 75 -8.19 12.17 31.03
CA VAL A 75 -9.66 12.20 30.97
C VAL A 75 -10.23 12.76 29.66
N PRO A 76 -9.81 13.94 29.15
CA PRO A 76 -10.35 14.47 27.90
C PRO A 76 -10.01 13.57 26.70
N VAL A 77 -8.83 12.96 26.67
CA VAL A 77 -8.46 12.01 25.61
C VAL A 77 -9.34 10.76 25.67
N LEU A 78 -9.55 10.21 26.86
CA LEU A 78 -10.38 9.02 27.06
C LEU A 78 -11.84 9.28 26.66
N THR A 79 -12.38 10.43 27.07
CA THR A 79 -13.74 10.84 26.68
C THR A 79 -13.90 11.05 25.18
N GLN A 80 -12.90 11.61 24.49
CA GLN A 80 -12.90 11.70 23.02
C GLN A 80 -12.92 10.31 22.37
N ILE A 81 -12.08 9.39 22.84
CA ILE A 81 -12.05 8.01 22.33
C ILE A 81 -13.40 7.32 22.55
N GLN A 82 -13.99 7.48 23.73
CA GLN A 82 -15.31 6.94 24.05
C GLN A 82 -16.39 7.50 23.13
N GLN A 83 -16.43 8.83 22.95
CA GLN A 83 -17.41 9.47 22.04
C GLN A 83 -17.23 9.02 20.59
N LEU A 84 -16.00 8.87 20.11
CA LEU A 84 -15.73 8.35 18.78
C LEU A 84 -16.23 6.90 18.65
N ASN A 85 -15.95 6.06 19.62
CA ASN A 85 -16.42 4.67 19.65
C ASN A 85 -17.96 4.61 19.64
N GLU A 86 -18.61 5.32 20.56
CA GLU A 86 -20.08 5.41 20.63
C GLU A 86 -20.68 5.91 19.32
N SER A 87 -20.10 6.93 18.69
CA SER A 87 -20.60 7.47 17.41
C SER A 87 -20.44 6.49 16.24
N GLN A 88 -19.31 5.78 16.18
CA GLN A 88 -19.00 4.82 15.12
C GLN A 88 -19.83 3.54 15.23
N TRP A 89 -20.11 3.11 16.47
CA TRP A 89 -20.74 1.83 16.77
C TRP A 89 -22.18 1.96 17.31
N LYS A 90 -22.76 3.17 17.26
CA LYS A 90 -24.17 3.42 17.63
C LYS A 90 -25.13 2.51 16.87
N ASP A 91 -24.84 2.23 15.60
CA ASP A 91 -25.55 1.26 14.77
C ASP A 91 -24.55 0.22 14.21
N PRO A 92 -24.40 -0.93 14.89
CA PRO A 92 -23.46 -1.96 14.47
C PRO A 92 -23.84 -2.60 13.13
N TYR A 93 -25.13 -2.59 12.76
CA TYR A 93 -25.62 -3.17 11.51
C TYR A 93 -25.22 -2.28 10.32
N ALA A 94 -25.48 -0.98 10.40
CA ALA A 94 -25.08 -0.04 9.35
C ALA A 94 -23.56 -0.05 9.13
N ARG A 95 -22.78 -0.08 10.21
CA ARG A 95 -21.30 -0.17 10.12
C ARG A 95 -20.83 -1.46 9.47
N SER A 96 -21.41 -2.60 9.87
CA SER A 96 -21.11 -3.90 9.27
C SER A 96 -21.50 -3.96 7.78
N GLN A 97 -22.63 -3.36 7.42
CA GLN A 97 -23.06 -3.26 6.02
C GLN A 97 -22.08 -2.43 5.18
N GLU A 98 -21.61 -1.30 5.71
CA GLU A 98 -20.61 -0.44 5.06
C GLU A 98 -19.29 -1.19 4.85
N LEU A 99 -18.79 -1.89 5.88
CA LEU A 99 -17.57 -2.70 5.81
C LEU A 99 -17.70 -3.81 4.75
N ARG A 100 -18.80 -4.57 4.77
CA ARG A 100 -19.06 -5.61 3.75
C ARG A 100 -19.11 -5.02 2.35
N ARG A 101 -19.68 -3.82 2.17
CA ARG A 101 -19.67 -3.12 0.87
C ARG A 101 -18.26 -2.78 0.43
N LYS A 102 -17.41 -2.24 1.32
CA LYS A 102 -16.00 -1.93 1.02
C LYS A 102 -15.23 -3.18 0.62
N PHE A 103 -15.34 -4.26 1.40
CA PHE A 103 -14.67 -5.53 1.09
C PHE A 103 -15.17 -6.15 -0.22
N ARG A 104 -16.47 -6.06 -0.54
CA ARG A 104 -16.99 -6.53 -1.84
C ARG A 104 -16.40 -5.74 -3.01
N VAL A 105 -16.23 -4.42 -2.86
CA VAL A 105 -15.61 -3.59 -3.90
C VAL A 105 -14.12 -3.91 -4.03
N ALA A 106 -13.39 -4.00 -2.92
CA ALA A 106 -11.98 -4.39 -2.91
C ALA A 106 -11.78 -5.75 -3.58
N LYS A 107 -12.50 -6.78 -3.13
CA LYS A 107 -12.44 -8.14 -3.72
C LYS A 107 -12.75 -8.18 -5.22
N LYS A 108 -13.64 -7.32 -5.71
CA LYS A 108 -13.91 -7.20 -7.16
C LYS A 108 -12.73 -6.59 -7.91
N LYS A 109 -12.08 -5.57 -7.33
CA LYS A 109 -10.88 -4.94 -7.91
C LYS A 109 -9.72 -5.93 -7.92
N ASP A 110 -9.46 -6.59 -6.80
CA ASP A 110 -8.37 -7.56 -6.65
C ASP A 110 -8.53 -8.72 -7.65
N LYS A 111 -9.75 -9.27 -7.76
CA LYS A 111 -10.07 -10.29 -8.76
C LYS A 111 -9.88 -9.81 -10.21
N ALA A 112 -10.20 -8.54 -10.51
CA ALA A 112 -9.98 -7.99 -11.84
C ALA A 112 -8.48 -7.87 -12.16
N ILE A 113 -7.69 -7.40 -11.18
CA ILE A 113 -6.23 -7.32 -11.29
C ILE A 113 -5.64 -8.73 -11.48
N GLU A 114 -6.04 -9.71 -10.66
CA GLU A 114 -5.61 -11.10 -10.81
C GLU A 114 -5.91 -11.64 -12.22
N GLN A 115 -7.13 -11.44 -12.73
CA GLN A 115 -7.49 -11.85 -14.09
C GLN A 115 -6.65 -11.16 -15.18
N GLU A 116 -6.32 -9.89 -15.00
CA GLU A 116 -5.43 -9.17 -15.93
C GLU A 116 -4.00 -9.72 -15.87
N THR A 117 -3.48 -10.02 -14.68
CA THR A 117 -2.15 -10.62 -14.51
C THR A 117 -2.07 -12.03 -15.08
N GLU A 118 -3.10 -12.86 -14.90
CA GLU A 118 -3.18 -14.20 -15.51
C GLU A 118 -3.20 -14.11 -17.03
N ARG A 119 -4.01 -13.19 -17.59
CA ARG A 119 -4.03 -12.93 -19.04
C ARG A 119 -2.66 -12.50 -19.57
N LEU A 120 -1.92 -11.68 -18.84
CA LEU A 120 -0.57 -11.27 -19.22
C LEU A 120 0.41 -12.45 -19.14
N ARG A 121 0.30 -13.27 -18.09
CA ARG A 121 1.09 -14.49 -17.92
C ARG A 121 0.90 -15.45 -19.09
N ASP A 122 -0.35 -15.73 -19.46
CA ASP A 122 -0.69 -16.66 -20.54
C ASP A 122 -0.22 -16.14 -21.90
N LYS A 123 -0.42 -14.85 -22.18
CA LYS A 123 0.05 -14.20 -23.43
C LYS A 123 1.56 -14.31 -23.61
N ASN A 124 2.31 -14.19 -22.51
CA ASN A 124 3.77 -14.29 -22.52
C ASN A 124 4.27 -15.72 -22.24
N SER A 125 3.37 -16.70 -22.08
CA SER A 125 3.69 -18.10 -21.74
C SER A 125 4.64 -18.24 -20.54
N LEU A 126 4.43 -17.41 -19.50
CA LEU A 126 5.26 -17.39 -18.31
C LEU A 126 4.72 -18.40 -17.27
N HIS A 127 5.60 -19.20 -16.66
CA HIS A 127 5.22 -20.12 -15.57
C HIS A 127 5.47 -19.54 -14.16
N ILE A 128 5.67 -18.22 -14.07
CA ILE A 128 6.07 -17.53 -12.83
C ILE A 128 4.90 -16.66 -12.36
N ALA A 129 4.72 -16.57 -11.03
CA ALA A 129 3.75 -15.67 -10.43
C ALA A 129 4.17 -14.21 -10.66
N LEU A 130 3.31 -13.43 -11.33
CA LEU A 130 3.55 -12.01 -11.58
C LEU A 130 3.22 -11.20 -10.33
N LEU A 131 4.11 -10.27 -9.98
CA LEU A 131 3.91 -9.32 -8.90
C LEU A 131 3.10 -8.12 -9.39
N PRO A 132 2.48 -7.34 -8.49
CA PRO A 132 1.83 -6.08 -8.85
C PRO A 132 2.85 -5.08 -9.42
N GLU A 133 2.36 -4.22 -10.31
CA GLU A 133 3.18 -3.20 -10.97
C GLU A 133 3.78 -2.22 -9.96
N SER A 134 5.11 -2.07 -10.00
CA SER A 134 5.84 -1.06 -9.22
C SER A 134 5.96 0.24 -10.02
N PRO A 135 5.83 1.42 -9.39
CA PRO A 135 5.97 2.70 -10.08
C PRO A 135 7.39 2.89 -10.66
N ARG A 136 8.41 2.31 -10.01
CA ARG A 136 9.78 2.34 -10.49
C ARG A 136 9.91 1.60 -11.82
N ASP A 137 9.34 0.39 -11.90
CA ASP A 137 9.39 -0.46 -13.09
C ASP A 137 8.67 0.23 -14.26
N ALA A 138 7.57 0.95 -14.00
CA ALA A 138 6.88 1.74 -15.02
C ALA A 138 7.74 2.89 -15.57
N VAL A 139 8.58 3.52 -14.75
CA VAL A 139 9.52 4.57 -15.21
C VAL A 139 10.66 3.96 -16.03
N GLU A 140 11.26 2.88 -15.54
CA GLU A 140 12.35 2.18 -16.24
C GLU A 140 11.87 1.63 -17.59
N ALA A 141 10.69 1.02 -17.64
CA ALA A 141 10.10 0.52 -18.89
C ALA A 141 9.83 1.63 -19.92
N ARG A 142 9.49 2.85 -19.49
CA ARG A 142 9.32 4.01 -20.39
C ARG A 142 10.64 4.54 -20.93
N LEU A 143 11.72 4.40 -20.19
CA LEU A 143 13.04 4.88 -20.58
C LEU A 143 13.70 3.96 -21.62
N VAL A 144 13.33 2.68 -21.65
CA VAL A 144 13.87 1.71 -22.60
C VAL A 144 13.14 1.81 -23.95
N GLU A 145 13.85 2.27 -24.97
CA GLU A 145 13.37 2.25 -26.36
C GLU A 145 13.74 0.92 -27.02
N TYR A 146 12.76 0.04 -27.25
CA TYR A 146 12.96 -1.25 -27.93
C TYR A 146 12.91 -1.17 -29.46
N THR A 147 12.67 0.01 -30.02
CA THR A 147 12.53 0.18 -31.46
C THR A 147 13.88 0.43 -32.11
N ASP A 148 14.30 -0.48 -32.99
CA ASP A 148 15.31 -0.15 -33.99
C ASP A 148 14.74 0.99 -34.86
N PRO A 149 15.41 2.14 -34.99
CA PRO A 149 14.91 3.25 -35.81
C PRO A 149 14.68 2.81 -37.27
N ALA A 150 15.39 1.78 -37.73
CA ALA A 150 15.20 1.18 -39.04
C ALA A 150 13.82 0.49 -39.22
N LEU A 151 13.28 -0.17 -38.19
CA LEU A 151 11.99 -0.88 -38.27
C LEU A 151 10.80 0.08 -38.19
N VAL A 152 10.90 1.13 -37.36
CA VAL A 152 9.90 2.22 -37.30
C VAL A 152 9.75 2.88 -38.67
N ASN A 153 10.87 3.11 -39.35
CA ASN A 153 10.87 3.62 -40.72
C ASN A 153 10.21 2.66 -41.72
N VAL A 154 10.32 1.34 -41.52
CA VAL A 154 9.67 0.35 -42.38
C VAL A 154 8.16 0.36 -42.21
N ASP A 155 7.65 0.49 -40.98
CA ASP A 155 6.21 0.51 -40.72
C ASP A 155 5.57 1.84 -41.14
N HIS A 156 6.26 2.97 -40.95
CA HIS A 156 5.86 4.24 -41.55
C HIS A 156 5.84 4.16 -43.07
N ARG A 157 6.85 3.54 -43.71
CA ARG A 157 6.86 3.33 -45.16
C ARG A 157 5.75 2.39 -45.64
N LYS A 158 5.39 1.35 -44.88
CA LYS A 158 4.25 0.47 -45.19
C LYS A 158 2.95 1.25 -45.12
N LEU A 159 2.77 2.07 -44.07
CA LEU A 159 1.61 2.94 -43.93
C LEU A 159 1.52 3.93 -45.09
N GLU A 160 2.60 4.66 -45.39
CA GLU A 160 2.63 5.62 -46.50
C GLU A 160 2.26 4.96 -47.84
N LYS A 161 2.79 3.77 -48.11
CA LYS A 161 2.44 2.99 -49.31
C LYS A 161 0.98 2.54 -49.30
N THR A 162 0.42 2.16 -48.15
CA THR A 162 -0.99 1.76 -48.05
C THR A 162 -1.95 2.94 -48.15
N VAL A 163 -1.53 4.18 -47.86
CA VAL A 163 -2.35 5.39 -48.06
C VAL A 163 -2.19 5.95 -49.48
N SER A 164 -1.06 5.66 -50.13
CA SER A 164 -0.75 6.26 -51.42
C SER A 164 -1.77 5.88 -52.51
N PRO A 165 -2.15 6.83 -53.39
CA PRO A 165 -3.00 6.53 -54.54
C PRO A 165 -2.23 5.71 -55.58
N LEU A 166 -2.93 4.76 -56.23
CA LEU A 166 -2.36 3.85 -57.25
C LEU A 166 -1.96 4.55 -58.56
N PHE A 167 -2.52 5.73 -58.84
CA PHE A 167 -2.25 6.49 -60.05
C PHE A 167 -1.82 7.90 -59.68
N GLY A 168 -0.56 8.25 -59.99
CA GLY A 168 -0.02 9.61 -60.09
C GLY A 168 -0.06 10.47 -58.81
N GLN A 169 1.09 10.99 -58.38
CA GLN A 169 1.16 11.97 -57.30
C GLN A 169 0.44 13.27 -57.73
N ILE A 170 -0.67 13.60 -57.09
CA ILE A 170 -1.28 14.93 -57.20
C ILE A 170 -0.32 15.89 -56.46
N PRO A 171 0.11 17.01 -57.07
CA PRO A 171 0.99 17.96 -56.40
C PRO A 171 0.30 18.51 -55.14
N LYS A 172 0.96 18.36 -53.99
CA LYS A 172 0.44 18.80 -52.68
C LYS A 172 0.38 20.33 -52.65
N ASN A 173 -0.84 20.88 -52.59
CA ASN A 173 -1.03 22.28 -52.22
C ASN A 173 -1.09 22.38 -50.69
N THR A 174 -0.35 23.33 -50.13
CA THR A 174 -0.18 23.50 -48.69
C THR A 174 -1.52 23.78 -47.99
N CYS A 175 -1.77 23.03 -46.90
CA CYS A 175 -2.74 23.24 -45.80
C CYS A 175 -4.08 22.48 -45.78
N GLY A 176 -4.45 21.69 -46.80
CA GLY A 176 -5.78 21.04 -46.86
C GLY A 176 -5.86 19.50 -46.85
N ASP A 177 -4.77 18.77 -47.08
CA ASP A 177 -4.82 17.34 -47.48
C ASP A 177 -4.87 16.31 -46.33
N ASP A 178 -4.81 16.76 -45.07
CA ASP A 178 -4.72 15.87 -43.91
C ASP A 178 -6.02 15.10 -43.61
N LEU A 179 -7.18 15.66 -43.95
CA LEU A 179 -8.47 15.01 -43.68
C LEU A 179 -8.74 13.86 -44.67
N GLY A 180 -8.47 14.09 -45.97
CA GLY A 180 -8.72 13.11 -47.02
C GLY A 180 -7.81 11.88 -46.87
N THR A 181 -6.54 12.10 -46.54
CA THR A 181 -5.57 11.04 -46.23
C THR A 181 -5.94 10.26 -44.95
N ARG A 182 -6.39 10.95 -43.89
CA ARG A 182 -6.91 10.30 -42.68
C ARG A 182 -8.18 9.49 -42.93
N ALA A 183 -9.09 9.98 -43.78
CA ALA A 183 -10.33 9.29 -44.12
C ALA A 183 -10.07 8.04 -44.99
N SER A 184 -9.15 8.12 -45.96
CA SER A 184 -8.75 6.98 -46.79
C SER A 184 -8.02 5.92 -45.96
N LEU A 185 -7.18 6.34 -45.01
CA LEU A 185 -6.56 5.47 -44.02
C LEU A 185 -7.60 4.72 -43.20
N ARG A 186 -8.52 5.44 -42.55
CA ARG A 186 -9.53 4.82 -41.67
C ARG A 186 -10.45 3.87 -42.42
N THR A 187 -10.80 4.19 -43.66
CA THR A 187 -11.62 3.29 -44.49
C THR A 187 -10.84 2.04 -44.92
N ARG A 188 -9.58 2.18 -45.34
CA ARG A 188 -8.72 1.02 -45.66
C ARG A 188 -8.44 0.13 -44.44
N LEU A 189 -8.14 0.70 -43.29
CA LEU A 189 -7.98 -0.06 -42.03
C LEU A 189 -9.26 -0.79 -41.60
N LYS A 190 -10.44 -0.26 -41.95
CA LYS A 190 -11.72 -0.90 -41.66
C LYS A 190 -12.04 -2.06 -42.61
N ILE A 191 -11.70 -1.90 -43.89
CA ILE A 191 -12.02 -2.85 -44.97
C ILE A 191 -11.00 -3.99 -45.05
N ASP A 192 -9.70 -3.71 -44.83
CA ASP A 192 -8.63 -4.70 -44.98
C ASP A 192 -8.43 -5.51 -43.68
N PRO A 193 -8.63 -6.85 -43.70
CA PRO A 193 -8.41 -7.70 -42.54
C PRO A 193 -6.93 -7.80 -42.13
N PHE A 194 -5.97 -7.56 -43.04
CA PHE A 194 -4.54 -7.73 -42.77
C PHE A 194 -3.89 -6.51 -42.10
N LEU A 195 -4.50 -5.32 -42.21
CA LEU A 195 -3.98 -4.10 -41.59
C LEU A 195 -4.45 -3.90 -40.13
N LYS A 196 -5.47 -4.64 -39.68
CA LYS A 196 -6.03 -4.53 -38.32
C LYS A 196 -5.08 -5.08 -37.23
N ASN A 197 -4.23 -6.04 -37.58
CA ASN A 197 -3.38 -6.76 -36.62
C ASN A 197 -1.98 -6.15 -36.46
N ALA A 198 -1.59 -5.18 -37.31
CA ALA A 198 -0.23 -4.65 -37.38
C ALA A 198 0.04 -3.46 -36.43
N GLY A 199 -0.71 -3.31 -35.34
CA GLY A 199 -0.41 -2.31 -34.30
C GLY A 199 -0.68 -0.85 -34.67
N PHE A 200 -1.16 -0.54 -35.88
CA PHE A 200 -1.43 0.83 -36.35
C PHE A 200 -2.55 1.59 -35.62
N SER A 201 -3.22 0.99 -34.63
CA SER A 201 -4.42 1.56 -33.99
C SER A 201 -4.31 1.79 -32.48
N LYS A 202 -3.11 1.86 -31.88
CA LYS A 202 -2.98 2.12 -30.44
C LYS A 202 -1.87 3.11 -30.08
N THR A 203 -1.87 4.29 -30.69
CA THR A 203 -1.49 5.48 -29.93
C THR A 203 -2.74 5.97 -29.23
N ASN A 204 -2.75 5.76 -27.91
CA ASN A 204 -3.74 6.25 -26.97
C ASN A 204 -3.89 7.78 -27.14
N GLU A 205 -4.95 8.23 -27.83
CA GLU A 205 -5.48 9.58 -27.70
C GLU A 205 -6.12 9.70 -26.30
N GLN A 206 -5.28 9.70 -25.27
CA GLN A 206 -5.58 10.33 -23.99
C GLN A 206 -4.83 11.66 -23.97
N GLN A 207 -5.26 12.57 -24.85
CA GLN A 207 -5.02 13.99 -24.66
C GLN A 207 -6.17 14.54 -23.83
N SER A 208 -5.92 14.72 -22.54
CA SER A 208 -6.30 15.91 -21.78
C SER A 208 -7.66 16.55 -22.11
N ASP A 209 -8.74 16.02 -21.53
CA ASP A 209 -9.96 16.78 -21.26
C ASP A 209 -9.74 17.74 -20.07
N GLU A 210 -8.78 18.66 -20.20
CA GLU A 210 -8.67 19.85 -19.36
C GLU A 210 -8.14 20.98 -20.25
N THR A 211 -9.01 21.65 -21.01
CA THR A 211 -8.90 23.06 -21.45
C THR A 211 -9.92 23.41 -22.54
N LYS A 212 -11.19 23.61 -22.18
CA LYS A 212 -12.06 24.69 -22.72
C LYS A 212 -13.49 24.59 -22.16
N SER A 213 -13.74 25.30 -21.08
CA SER A 213 -15.04 25.90 -20.83
C SER A 213 -14.81 27.25 -20.18
N GLN A 214 -15.27 28.29 -20.88
CA GLN A 214 -15.57 29.64 -20.39
C GLN A 214 -14.40 30.65 -20.28
N ARG A 215 -14.29 31.47 -21.34
CA ARG A 215 -13.85 32.87 -21.28
C ARG A 215 -15.08 33.76 -21.52
N SER A 216 -15.55 34.43 -20.46
CA SER A 216 -16.29 35.71 -20.38
C SER A 216 -16.78 35.77 -18.92
N ASP A 217 -16.41 36.70 -18.04
CA ASP A 217 -16.25 38.14 -18.18
C ASP A 217 -15.25 38.72 -17.16
N ASN A 218 -14.71 39.89 -17.48
CA ASN A 218 -13.83 40.67 -16.62
C ASN A 218 -14.59 41.26 -15.43
N VAL A 219 -14.25 40.87 -14.19
CA VAL A 219 -14.44 41.70 -13.00
C VAL A 219 -13.22 41.57 -12.09
N ALA A 220 -12.56 42.70 -11.86
CA ALA A 220 -11.38 42.81 -11.01
C ALA A 220 -11.76 42.77 -9.52
N VAL A 221 -11.20 41.83 -8.75
CA VAL A 221 -11.18 41.86 -7.29
C VAL A 221 -9.79 41.44 -6.77
N ARG A 222 -9.28 42.21 -5.79
CA ARG A 222 -7.91 42.24 -5.25
C ARG A 222 -7.50 40.98 -4.48
N PRO A 223 -6.18 40.68 -4.31
CA PRO A 223 -5.72 39.46 -3.64
C PRO A 223 -5.59 39.61 -2.11
N VAL A 224 -6.01 38.58 -1.37
CA VAL A 224 -5.71 38.37 0.06
C VAL A 224 -4.88 37.09 0.23
N LYS A 225 -3.96 37.11 1.20
CA LYS A 225 -2.80 36.22 1.39
C LYS A 225 -3.09 34.81 1.94
N LYS A 226 -2.32 33.83 1.40
CA LYS A 226 -1.68 32.59 1.95
C LYS A 226 -2.06 32.00 3.32
N ARG A 227 -2.16 30.65 3.35
CA ARG A 227 -1.50 29.64 4.25
C ARG A 227 -1.72 28.23 3.65
N ARG A 228 -0.71 27.44 3.19
CA ARG A 228 0.15 26.41 3.87
C ARG A 228 -0.65 25.49 4.83
N GLN A 229 -0.53 24.17 4.88
CA GLN A 229 0.30 23.08 4.31
C GLN A 229 -0.38 21.78 4.81
N ASP A 230 -0.49 20.71 4.02
CA ASP A 230 -0.79 19.38 4.58
C ASP A 230 0.30 18.39 4.17
N LYS A 231 0.82 17.67 5.17
CA LYS A 231 1.79 16.58 5.07
C LYS A 231 1.03 15.28 5.30
N ASP A 232 1.26 14.30 4.44
CA ASP A 232 0.72 12.95 4.58
C ASP A 232 1.47 12.19 5.68
N GLU A 233 0.76 11.70 6.70
CA GLU A 233 1.26 10.71 7.65
C GLU A 233 0.66 9.33 7.34
N THR A 234 1.55 8.38 7.07
CA THR A 234 1.27 6.95 6.89
C THR A 234 0.96 6.30 8.24
N VAL A 235 -0.29 5.91 8.48
CA VAL A 235 -0.66 5.10 9.64
C VAL A 235 -0.52 3.62 9.29
N SER A 236 0.49 2.94 9.85
CA SER A 236 0.58 1.48 9.82
C SER A 236 -0.45 0.89 10.78
N SER A 237 -1.53 0.32 10.25
CA SER A 237 -2.45 -0.49 11.05
C SER A 237 -1.86 -1.88 11.26
N SER A 238 -1.41 -2.16 12.48
CA SER A 238 -1.05 -3.50 12.96
C SER A 238 -2.31 -4.39 13.01
N LEU A 239 -2.36 -5.40 12.15
CA LEU A 239 -3.35 -6.47 12.20
C LEU A 239 -3.09 -7.35 13.41
N VAL A 240 -4.06 -7.41 14.33
CA VAL A 240 -4.10 -8.40 15.41
C VAL A 240 -4.53 -9.73 14.79
N ASN A 241 -3.62 -10.70 14.77
CA ASN A 241 -3.89 -12.07 14.32
C ASN A 241 -4.60 -12.83 15.44
N TYR A 242 -5.88 -13.19 15.24
CA TYR A 242 -6.54 -14.20 16.04
C TYR A 242 -6.09 -15.59 15.55
N THR A 243 -5.47 -16.36 16.43
CA THR A 243 -5.22 -17.80 16.21
C THR A 243 -6.53 -18.55 16.40
N ASP A 244 -7.06 -19.04 15.28
CA ASP A 244 -8.20 -19.95 15.23
C ASP A 244 -7.80 -21.26 15.92
N SER A 245 -8.38 -21.53 17.09
CA SER A 245 -8.18 -22.77 17.84
C SER A 245 -9.56 -23.35 18.11
N ASP A 246 -10.16 -23.97 17.10
CA ASP A 246 -11.22 -24.95 17.28
C ASP A 246 -10.95 -26.13 16.32
N SER A 247 -10.57 -27.26 16.91
CA SER A 247 -10.49 -28.57 16.28
C SER A 247 -10.92 -29.59 17.33
N GLU A 248 -12.19 -29.99 17.28
CA GLU A 248 -12.69 -31.27 17.79
C GLU A 248 -13.19 -32.11 16.62
#